data_AF-A0A4Z0RYC5-F1
#
_entry.id   AF-A0A4Z0RYC5-F1
#
_cell.length_a   1.000
_cell.length_b   1.000
_cell.length_c   1.000
_cell.angle_alpha   90.00
_cell.angle_beta   90.00
_cell.angle_gamma   90.00
#
_symmetry.space_group_name_H-M   'P 1'
#
loop_
_entity.id
_entity.type
_entity.pdbx_description
1 polymer ?
#
loop_
_entity_poly.entity_id
_entity_poly.type
_entity_poly.pdbx_seq_one_letter_code
_entity_poly.pdbx_strand_id
1 'polypeptide(L)' 'MTNEVQKDVLGQKDVAELFGHSVNWFKNNLRFTKKFMQNVPNKTPNAIRPTYLRHDVERFKELNDWW' A
#
# COMPACT_ATOMS: atom_id res chain seq x y z
N MET A 1 -2.30 16.82 -20.31
CA MET A 1 -2.30 15.74 -19.32
C MET A 1 -0.92 15.71 -18.69
N THR A 2 -0.78 16.14 -17.45
CA THR A 2 0.48 16.01 -16.69
C THR A 2 0.73 14.51 -16.50
N ASN A 3 1.78 14.00 -17.12
CA ASN A 3 2.27 12.65 -16.87
C ASN A 3 2.81 12.66 -15.43
N GLU A 4 1.94 12.40 -14.45
CA GLU A 4 2.38 12.06 -13.11
C GLU A 4 3.27 10.82 -13.27
N VAL A 5 4.56 10.99 -12.96
CA VAL A 5 5.50 9.88 -12.90
C VAL A 5 4.92 8.88 -11.90
N GLN A 6 4.31 7.82 -12.41
CA GLN A 6 3.78 6.75 -11.57
C GLN A 6 4.95 6.20 -10.78
N LYS A 7 5.00 6.52 -9.49
CA LYS A 7 6.00 5.95 -8.60
C LYS A 7 5.76 4.44 -8.57
N ASP A 8 6.73 3.66 -9.04
CA ASP A 8 6.69 2.19 -8.95
C ASP A 8 6.67 1.71 -7.50
N VAL A 9 7.13 2.55 -6.58
CA VAL A 9 7.24 2.28 -5.14
C VAL A 9 6.40 3.28 -4.35
N LEU A 10 5.53 2.76 -3.51
CA LEU A 10 4.63 3.50 -2.63
C LEU A 10 5.13 3.48 -1.19
N GLY A 11 5.10 4.64 -0.54
CA GLY A 11 5.26 4.75 0.90
C GLY A 11 3.92 4.53 1.63
N GLN A 12 3.97 4.50 2.96
CA GLN A 12 2.77 4.33 3.80
C GLN A 12 1.69 5.38 3.53
N LYS A 13 2.08 6.61 3.18
CA LYS A 13 1.14 7.70 2.86
C LYS A 13 0.43 7.42 1.54
N ASP A 14 1.18 7.10 0.49
CA ASP A 14 0.61 6.84 -0.83
C ASP A 14 -0.33 5.63 -0.80
N VAL A 15 0.03 4.58 -0.05
CA VAL A 15 -0.86 3.41 0.15
C VAL A 15 -2.15 3.81 0.84
N ALA A 16 -2.09 4.56 1.95
CA ALA A 16 -3.29 4.98 2.67
C ALA A 16 -4.24 5.81 1.80
N GLU A 17 -3.70 6.74 1.00
CA GLU A 17 -4.46 7.55 0.05
C GLU A 17 -5.14 6.68 -1.02
N LEU A 18 -4.47 5.64 -1.51
CA LEU A 18 -5.03 4.69 -2.49
C LEU A 18 -6.25 3.92 -1.96
N PHE A 19 -6.28 3.64 -0.65
CA PHE A 19 -7.43 3.07 0.07
C PHE A 19 -8.43 4.12 0.58
N GLY A 20 -8.25 5.41 0.29
CA GLY A 20 -9.16 6.47 0.75
C GLY A 20 -9.14 6.71 2.27
N HIS A 21 -8.03 6.39 2.93
CA HIS A 21 -7.90 6.44 4.39
C HIS A 21 -6.68 7.22 4.86
N SER A 22 -6.66 7.56 6.16
CA SER A 22 -5.50 8.20 6.77
C SER A 22 -4.34 7.23 6.97
N VAL A 23 -3.11 7.75 7.05
CA VAL A 23 -1.91 6.94 7.34
C VAL A 23 -2.02 6.23 8.69
N ASN A 24 -2.69 6.83 9.67
CA ASN A 24 -2.92 6.21 10.98
C ASN A 24 -3.90 5.03 10.86
N TRP A 25 -4.96 5.18 10.08
CA TRP A 25 -5.87 4.06 9.79
C TRP A 25 -5.12 2.90 9.13
N PHE A 26 -4.28 3.19 8.13
CA PHE A 26 -3.46 2.17 7.46
C PHE A 26 -2.56 1.41 8.44
N LYS A 27 -1.85 2.14 9.32
CA LYS A 27 -0.96 1.54 10.33
C LYS A 27 -1.71 0.64 11.31
N ASN A 28 -2.90 1.04 11.73
CA ASN A 28 -3.66 0.37 12.78
C ASN A 28 -4.52 -0.79 12.25
N ASN A 29 -4.99 -0.71 10.99
CA ASN A 29 -6.01 -1.63 10.47
C ASN A 29 -5.55 -2.49 9.29
N LEU A 30 -4.52 -2.09 8.53
CA LEU A 30 -4.17 -2.78 7.28
C LEU A 30 -2.72 -3.30 7.26
N ARG A 31 -1.74 -2.45 7.63
CA ARG A 31 -0.29 -2.69 7.47
C ARG A 31 0.17 -4.05 7.95
N PHE A 32 -0.31 -4.47 9.13
CA PHE A 32 0.13 -5.71 9.79
C PHE A 32 -0.89 -6.85 9.67
N THR A 33 -1.93 -6.67 8.86
CA THR A 33 -2.85 -7.77 8.60
C THR A 33 -2.16 -8.85 7.78
N LYS A 34 -2.40 -10.11 8.14
CA LYS A 34 -1.83 -11.26 7.42
C LYS A 34 -2.15 -11.22 5.93
N LYS A 35 -3.40 -10.88 5.58
CA LYS A 35 -3.87 -10.80 4.19
C LYS A 35 -3.08 -9.76 3.39
N PHE A 36 -2.86 -8.57 3.96
CA PHE A 36 -2.10 -7.51 3.30
C PHE A 36 -0.64 -7.90 3.14
N MET A 37 0.02 -8.34 4.22
CA MET A 37 1.45 -8.70 4.19
C MET A 37 1.78 -9.84 3.22
N GLN A 38 0.85 -10.80 3.03
CA GLN A 38 1.01 -11.91 2.08
C GLN A 38 0.90 -11.47 0.62
N ASN A 39 0.05 -10.48 0.32
CA ASN A 39 -0.20 -10.02 -1.04
C ASN A 39 0.64 -8.81 -1.45
N VAL A 40 1.08 -8.03 -0.45
CA VAL A 40 1.81 -6.77 -0.59
C VAL A 40 3.08 -6.83 0.27
N PRO A 41 4.12 -7.54 -0.20
CA PRO A 41 5.35 -7.71 0.56
C PRO A 41 6.10 -6.38 0.71
N ASN A 42 6.58 -6.10 1.91
CA ASN A 42 7.43 -4.94 2.19
C ASN A 42 8.77 -5.08 1.44
N LYS A 43 9.09 -4.10 0.59
CA LYS A 43 10.34 -4.06 -0.19
C LYS A 43 11.54 -3.52 0.60
N THR A 44 11.30 -2.90 1.74
CA THR A 44 12.34 -2.41 2.65
C THR A 44 12.18 -3.11 4.01
N PRO A 45 12.52 -4.40 4.11
CA PRO A 45 12.52 -5.10 5.38
C PRO A 45 13.44 -4.37 6.37
N ASN A 46 12.99 -4.23 7.63
CA ASN A 46 13.66 -3.51 8.71
C ASN A 46 13.73 -1.98 8.58
N ALA A 47 13.11 -1.36 7.56
CA ALA A 47 13.01 0.09 7.50
C ALA A 47 11.94 0.64 8.45
N ILE A 48 12.25 1.77 9.11
CA ILE A 48 11.30 2.56 9.92
C ILE A 48 10.07 2.95 9.07
N ARG A 49 10.29 3.17 7.76
CA ARG A 49 9.26 3.52 6.78
C ARG A 49 9.23 2.46 5.67
N PRO A 50 8.41 1.40 5.81
CA PRO A 50 8.27 0.40 4.76
C PRO A 50 7.73 1.01 3.48
N THR A 51 8.12 0.38 2.37
CA THR A 51 7.69 0.70 1.02
C THR A 51 7.16 -0.53 0.32
N TYR A 52 6.24 -0.32 -0.61
CA TYR A 52 5.49 -1.38 -1.29
C TYR A 52 5.54 -1.14 -2.80
N LEU A 53 5.44 -2.19 -3.61
CA LEU A 53 5.25 -1.99 -5.05
C LEU A 53 3.83 -1.50 -5.30
N ARG A 54 3.72 -0.48 -6.16
CA ARG A 54 2.42 0.03 -6.62
C ARG A 54 1.54 -1.10 -7.14
N HIS A 55 2.08 -1.92 -8.06
CA HIS A 55 1.34 -3.04 -8.66
C HIS A 55 0.78 -4.02 -7.64
N ASP A 56 1.54 -4.38 -6.59
CA ASP A 56 1.07 -5.30 -5.55
C ASP A 56 -0.07 -4.67 -4.73
N VAL A 57 0.02 -3.37 -4.42
CA VAL A 57 -0.99 -2.61 -3.68
C VAL A 57 -2.28 -2.46 -4.49
N GLU A 58 -2.17 -2.09 -5.77
CA GLU A 58 -3.31 -1.93 -6.69
C GLU A 58 -3.99 -3.28 -6.92
N ARG A 59 -3.22 -4.35 -7.20
CA ARG A 59 -3.76 -5.72 -7.30
C ARG A 59 -4.48 -6.13 -6.01
N PHE A 60 -3.90 -5.83 -4.85
CA PHE A 60 -4.57 -6.13 -3.58
C PHE A 60 -5.87 -5.36 -3.45
N LYS A 61 -5.92 -4.07 -3.81
CA LYS A 61 -7.16 -3.29 -3.76
C LYS A 61 -8.24 -3.92 -4.65
N GLU A 62 -7.93 -4.20 -5.91
CA GLU A 62 -8.88 -4.81 -6.86
C GLU A 62 -9.44 -6.15 -6.35
N LEU A 63 -8.59 -6.98 -5.74
CA LEU A 63 -8.99 -8.27 -5.15
C LEU A 63 -9.81 -8.13 -3.85
N ASN A 64 -9.78 -6.97 -3.19
CA ASN A 64 -10.50 -6.71 -1.95
C ASN A 64 -11.72 -5.79 -2.12
N ASP A 65 -11.86 -5.09 -3.25
CA ASP A 65 -13.01 -4.22 -3.59
C ASP A 65 -14.30 -4.98 -3.92
N TRP A 66 -14.30 -6.32 -3.83
CA TRP A 66 -15.47 -7.18 -4.03
C TRP A 66 -16.34 -7.31 -2.75
N TRP A 67 -16.43 -6.24 -1.95
CA TRP A 67 -17.22 -6.17 -0.70
C TRP A 67 -18.13 -4.95 -0.67
#